data_AF-A0A9W9DKH8-F1
#
_entry.id   AF-A0A9W9DKH8-F1
#
_cell.length_a   1.000
_cell.length_b   1.000
_cell.length_c   1.000
_cell.angle_alpha   90.00
_cell.angle_beta   90.00
_cell.angle_gamma   90.00
#
_symmetry.space_group_name_H-M   'P 1'
#
loop_
_entity.id
_entity.type
_entity.pdbx_description
1 polymer ?
#
loop_
_entity_poly.entity_id
_entity_poly.type
_entity_poly.pdbx_seq_one_letter_code
_entity_poly.pdbx_strand_id
1 'polypeptide(L)'
;MSHSDYQKHKAAINCLTTADFQLAAEQERNKQQYPNLAMCALVGHLSAVRAGVMGMDQNRASVWAQVWSLITMFNPPSLWITINPSDVNNPIAQVFAGEQIDLDKFDRLVSPDATARSITIANDPYAAAKFFHFIVRAILNSLMGIDVQNSRIT
;
A
#
# COMPACT_ATOMS: atom_id res chain seq x y z
N MET A 1 -27.59 13.47 -0.22
CA MET A 1 -27.94 14.89 -0.04
C MET A 1 -28.61 15.39 -1.30
N SER A 2 -29.74 16.07 -1.16
CA SER A 2 -30.51 16.58 -2.29
C SER A 2 -29.91 17.91 -2.79
N HIS A 3 -30.15 18.27 -4.06
CA HIS A 3 -29.85 19.60 -4.59
C HIS A 3 -30.49 20.71 -3.73
N SER A 4 -31.65 20.43 -3.12
CA SER A 4 -32.32 21.33 -2.17
C SER A 4 -31.49 21.63 -0.91
N ASP A 5 -30.74 20.65 -0.41
CA ASP A 5 -29.92 20.82 0.80
C ASP A 5 -28.69 21.69 0.54
N TYR A 6 -28.11 21.58 -0.67
CA TYR A 6 -27.00 22.45 -1.07
C TYR A 6 -27.43 23.91 -1.14
N GLN A 7 -28.62 24.19 -1.68
CA GLN A 7 -29.10 25.57 -1.75
C GLN A 7 -29.27 26.23 -0.37
N LYS A 8 -29.63 25.46 0.66
CA LYS A 8 -29.73 25.96 2.04
C LYS A 8 -28.38 26.38 2.61
N HIS A 9 -27.32 25.62 2.33
CA HIS A 9 -25.97 25.92 2.83
C HIS A 9 -25.15 26.83 1.92
N LYS A 10 -25.58 27.06 0.68
CA LYS A 10 -24.83 27.81 -0.36
C LYS A 10 -24.32 29.16 0.14
N ALA A 11 -25.17 29.95 0.81
CA ALA A 11 -24.78 31.26 1.30
C ALA A 11 -23.65 31.17 2.34
N ALA A 12 -23.77 30.24 3.30
CA ALA A 12 -22.77 30.03 4.34
C ALA A 12 -21.45 29.46 3.79
N ILE A 13 -21.53 28.56 2.80
CA ILE A 13 -20.36 27.99 2.11
C ILE A 13 -19.61 29.09 1.34
N ASN A 14 -20.33 30.00 0.69
CA ASN A 14 -19.70 31.10 -0.05
C ASN A 14 -19.00 32.13 0.85
N CYS A 15 -19.33 32.16 2.15
CA CYS A 15 -18.68 33.02 3.13
C CYS A 15 -17.37 32.43 3.70
N LEU A 16 -17.03 31.18 3.35
CA LEU A 16 -15.80 30.53 3.81
C LEU A 16 -14.57 31.22 3.24
N THR A 17 -13.57 31.41 4.10
CA THR A 17 -12.31 32.06 3.76
C THR A 17 -11.21 31.04 3.52
N THR A 18 -10.11 31.47 2.90
CA THR A 18 -8.92 30.62 2.71
C THR A 18 -8.33 30.13 4.03
N ALA A 19 -8.42 30.93 5.10
CA ALA A 19 -7.99 30.54 6.44
C ALA A 19 -8.81 29.37 6.99
N ASP A 20 -10.13 29.36 6.75
CA ASP A 20 -11.00 28.25 7.16
C ASP A 20 -10.61 26.94 6.46
N PHE A 21 -10.23 27.01 5.18
CA PHE A 21 -9.76 25.84 4.43
C PHE A 21 -8.41 25.31 4.93
N GLN A 22 -7.48 26.19 5.28
CA GLN A 22 -6.18 25.80 5.84
C GLN A 22 -6.36 25.11 7.20
N LEU A 23 -7.18 25.71 8.07
CA LEU A 23 -7.52 25.14 9.37
C LEU A 23 -8.21 23.78 9.22
N ALA A 24 -9.15 23.65 8.27
CA ALA A 24 -9.82 22.38 8.00
C ALA A 24 -8.85 21.31 7.49
N ALA A 25 -7.86 21.68 6.67
CA ALA A 25 -6.84 20.75 6.19
C ALA A 25 -5.94 20.23 7.33
N GLU A 26 -5.59 21.09 8.29
CA GLU A 26 -4.86 20.69 9.51
C GLU A 26 -5.71 19.77 10.40
N GLN A 27 -6.99 20.09 10.57
CA GLN A 27 -7.94 19.27 11.32
C GLN A 27 -8.11 17.88 10.70
N GLU A 28 -8.22 17.80 9.38
CA GLU A 28 -8.35 16.53 8.66
C GLU A 28 -7.10 15.66 8.81
N ARG A 29 -5.89 16.26 8.72
CA ARG A 29 -4.62 15.55 9.00
C ARG A 29 -4.58 14.98 10.42
N ASN A 30 -5.10 15.71 11.38
CA ASN A 30 -5.15 15.32 12.79
C ASN A 30 -6.39 14.46 13.15
N LYS A 31 -7.23 14.11 12.17
CA LYS A 31 -8.49 13.36 12.37
C LYS A 31 -9.46 14.03 13.35
N GLN A 32 -9.47 15.36 13.41
CA GLN A 32 -10.35 16.14 14.26
C GLN A 32 -11.66 16.50 13.54
N GLN A 33 -12.73 16.71 14.30
CA GLN A 33 -14.00 17.17 13.75
C GLN A 33 -13.93 18.65 13.37
N TYR A 34 -14.66 19.03 12.32
CA TYR A 34 -14.77 20.42 11.88
C TYR A 34 -15.74 21.19 12.78
N PRO A 35 -15.29 22.19 13.56
CA PRO A 35 -16.17 22.96 14.44
C PRO A 35 -17.08 23.92 13.65
N ASN A 36 -16.66 24.35 12.46
CA ASN A 36 -17.44 25.23 11.60
C ASN A 36 -18.51 24.42 10.85
N LEU A 37 -19.79 24.72 11.13
CA LEU A 37 -20.95 24.06 10.51
C LEU A 37 -20.99 24.22 8.98
N ALA A 38 -20.54 25.37 8.44
CA ALA A 38 -20.48 25.59 6.99
C ALA A 38 -19.40 24.72 6.32
N MET A 39 -18.24 24.56 6.97
CA MET A 39 -17.21 23.62 6.52
C MET A 39 -17.70 22.17 6.59
N CYS A 40 -18.36 21.80 7.68
CA CYS A 40 -18.93 20.47 7.84
C CYS A 40 -19.98 20.18 6.74
N ALA A 41 -20.85 21.14 6.43
CA ALA A 41 -21.81 21.04 5.34
C ALA A 41 -21.13 20.86 3.99
N LEU A 42 -20.08 21.65 3.70
CA LEU A 42 -19.30 21.54 2.47
C LEU A 42 -18.65 20.16 2.33
N VAL A 43 -17.98 19.67 3.38
CA VAL A 43 -17.34 18.33 3.38
C VAL A 43 -18.38 17.23 3.16
N GLY A 44 -19.58 17.36 3.76
CA GLY A 44 -20.69 16.45 3.51
C GLY A 44 -21.14 16.44 2.04
N HIS A 45 -21.29 17.62 1.43
CA HIS A 45 -21.63 17.75 0.01
C HIS A 45 -20.54 17.17 -0.90
N LEU A 46 -19.27 17.47 -0.62
CA LEU A 46 -18.13 16.93 -1.36
C LEU A 46 -18.06 15.41 -1.25
N SER A 47 -18.31 14.85 -0.06
CA SER A 47 -18.35 13.40 0.17
C SER A 47 -19.45 12.73 -0.67
N ALA A 48 -20.62 13.37 -0.78
CA ALA A 48 -21.72 12.86 -1.59
C ALA A 48 -21.40 12.87 -3.10
N VAL A 49 -20.77 13.94 -3.60
CA VAL A 49 -20.32 14.01 -5.00
C VAL A 49 -19.19 13.01 -5.27
N ARG A 50 -18.25 12.91 -4.32
CA ARG A 50 -17.10 12.01 -4.36
C ARG A 50 -17.49 10.54 -4.47
N ALA A 51 -18.64 10.14 -3.92
CA ALA A 51 -19.18 8.79 -4.04
C ALA A 51 -19.46 8.38 -5.49
N GLY A 52 -19.81 9.33 -6.36
CA GLY A 52 -20.09 9.06 -7.78
C GLY A 52 -18.85 9.09 -8.69
N VAL A 53 -17.69 9.51 -8.16
CA VAL A 53 -16.44 9.62 -8.94
C VAL A 53 -15.61 8.35 -8.75
N MET A 54 -15.39 7.63 -9.85
CA MET A 54 -14.58 6.41 -9.84
C MET A 54 -13.16 6.68 -9.33
N GLY A 55 -12.64 5.79 -8.50
CA GLY A 55 -11.26 5.84 -7.97
C GLY A 55 -11.12 6.59 -6.64
N MET A 56 -12.15 7.29 -6.18
CA MET A 56 -12.18 7.96 -4.88
C MET A 56 -12.31 6.99 -3.71
N ASP A 57 -11.95 7.45 -2.51
CA ASP A 57 -11.94 6.61 -1.29
C ASP A 57 -13.30 5.99 -0.99
N GLN A 58 -14.39 6.71 -1.23
CA GLN A 58 -15.74 6.21 -0.99
C GLN A 58 -16.11 5.04 -1.92
N ASN A 59 -15.67 5.10 -3.19
CA ASN A 59 -15.86 4.00 -4.12
C ASN A 59 -15.03 2.78 -3.71
N ARG A 60 -13.79 3.01 -3.24
CA ARG A 60 -12.93 1.94 -2.70
C ARG A 60 -13.57 1.28 -1.48
N ALA A 61 -14.10 2.08 -0.54
CA ALA A 61 -14.78 1.57 0.64
C ALA A 61 -16.03 0.76 0.28
N SER A 62 -16.82 1.22 -0.70
CA SER A 62 -17.98 0.48 -1.22
C SER A 62 -17.59 -0.87 -1.83
N VAL A 63 -16.54 -0.89 -2.67
CA VAL A 63 -16.02 -2.14 -3.27
C VAL A 63 -15.53 -3.09 -2.18
N TRP A 64 -14.78 -2.59 -1.19
CA TRP A 64 -14.37 -3.41 -0.05
C TRP A 64 -15.56 -3.97 0.72
N ALA A 65 -16.58 -3.18 1.00
CA ALA A 65 -17.79 -3.66 1.67
C ALA A 65 -18.48 -4.78 0.88
N GLN A 66 -18.51 -4.70 -0.44
CA GLN A 66 -19.02 -5.78 -1.30
C GLN A 66 -18.14 -7.03 -1.22
N VAL A 67 -16.82 -6.89 -1.28
CA VAL A 67 -15.88 -8.01 -1.11
C VAL A 67 -16.07 -8.69 0.24
N TRP A 68 -16.17 -7.93 1.33
CA TRP A 68 -16.42 -8.46 2.68
C TRP A 68 -17.77 -9.19 2.78
N SER A 69 -18.81 -8.64 2.15
CA SER A 69 -20.13 -9.28 2.08
C SER A 69 -20.05 -10.63 1.34
N LEU A 70 -19.34 -10.67 0.20
CA LEU A 70 -19.14 -11.91 -0.55
C LEU A 70 -18.33 -12.94 0.24
N ILE A 71 -17.26 -12.53 0.93
CA ILE A 71 -16.46 -13.39 1.81
C ILE A 71 -17.34 -13.96 2.94
N THR A 72 -18.24 -13.15 3.50
CA THR A 72 -19.15 -13.59 4.57
C THR A 72 -20.18 -14.60 4.05
N MET A 73 -20.70 -14.40 2.83
CA MET A 73 -21.73 -15.25 2.25
C MET A 73 -21.18 -16.55 1.65
N PHE A 74 -20.03 -16.49 1.00
CA PHE A 74 -19.46 -17.59 0.20
C PHE A 74 -18.19 -18.19 0.79
N ASN A 75 -17.82 -17.78 2.01
CA ASN A 75 -16.51 -18.02 2.63
C ASN A 75 -15.38 -17.29 1.88
N PRO A 76 -14.20 -17.08 2.51
CA PRO A 76 -13.05 -16.52 1.83
C PRO A 76 -12.63 -17.39 0.63
N PRO A 77 -12.12 -16.76 -0.45
CA PRO A 77 -11.62 -17.50 -1.59
C PRO A 77 -10.43 -18.38 -1.19
N SER A 78 -10.39 -19.60 -1.69
CA SER A 78 -9.18 -20.43 -1.62
C SER A 78 -8.15 -19.87 -2.60
N LEU A 79 -7.00 -19.42 -2.09
CA LEU A 79 -5.91 -18.88 -2.90
C LEU A 79 -4.79 -19.92 -3.02
N TRP A 80 -4.41 -20.25 -4.25
CA TRP A 80 -3.16 -20.95 -4.53
C TRP A 80 -2.11 -19.93 -4.97
N ILE A 81 -1.04 -19.79 -4.18
CA ILE A 81 -0.02 -18.76 -4.40
C ILE A 81 1.34 -19.44 -4.52
N THR A 82 2.06 -19.15 -5.61
CA THR A 82 3.47 -19.53 -5.78
C THR A 82 4.34 -18.30 -5.62
N ILE A 83 5.16 -18.26 -4.57
CA ILE A 83 6.13 -17.19 -4.34
C ILE A 83 7.40 -17.54 -5.13
N ASN A 84 7.68 -16.79 -6.21
CA ASN A 84 8.86 -17.00 -7.05
C ASN A 84 9.67 -15.70 -7.18
N PRO A 85 10.54 -15.38 -6.21
CA PRO A 85 11.37 -14.18 -6.26
C PRO A 85 12.45 -14.35 -7.33
N SER A 86 12.62 -13.34 -8.18
CA SER A 86 13.69 -13.32 -9.20
C SER A 86 15.02 -12.94 -8.55
N ASP A 87 15.98 -13.86 -8.59
CA ASP A 87 17.38 -13.68 -8.18
C ASP A 87 18.19 -12.85 -9.19
N VAL A 88 17.92 -12.99 -10.49
CA VAL A 88 18.61 -12.21 -11.54
C VAL A 88 18.27 -10.72 -11.50
N ASN A 89 17.02 -10.38 -11.15
CA ASN A 89 16.53 -9.01 -11.17
C ASN A 89 16.55 -8.33 -9.80
N ASN A 90 16.93 -9.04 -8.74
CA ASN A 90 16.93 -8.50 -7.39
C ASN A 90 18.38 -8.22 -6.91
N PRO A 91 18.72 -6.96 -6.58
CA PRO A 91 20.06 -6.61 -6.11
C PRO A 91 20.46 -7.33 -4.82
N ILE A 92 19.51 -7.74 -3.98
CA ILE A 92 19.78 -8.51 -2.76
C ILE A 92 20.46 -9.85 -3.09
N ALA A 93 20.10 -10.49 -4.21
CA ALA A 93 20.72 -11.74 -4.63
C ALA A 93 22.20 -11.55 -4.98
N GLN A 94 22.55 -10.40 -5.56
CA GLN A 94 23.94 -10.04 -5.87
C GLN A 94 24.75 -9.80 -4.59
N VAL A 95 24.15 -9.18 -3.57
CA VAL A 95 24.77 -9.03 -2.24
C VAL A 95 25.09 -10.40 -1.62
N PHE A 96 24.18 -11.37 -1.77
CA PHE A 96 24.45 -12.75 -1.31
C PHE A 96 25.59 -13.43 -2.08
N ALA A 97 25.81 -13.06 -3.34
CA ALA A 97 26.93 -13.53 -4.16
C ALA A 97 28.24 -12.77 -3.89
N GLY A 98 28.24 -11.78 -2.99
CA GLY A 98 29.41 -11.02 -2.57
C GLY A 98 29.66 -9.72 -3.33
N GLU A 99 28.72 -9.28 -4.18
CA GLU A 99 28.83 -7.99 -4.85
C GLU A 99 28.75 -6.83 -3.83
N GLN A 100 29.58 -5.81 -4.04
CA GLN A 100 29.68 -4.64 -3.17
C GLN A 100 28.56 -3.63 -3.48
N ILE A 101 27.33 -3.99 -3.14
CA ILE A 101 26.16 -3.13 -3.32
C ILE A 101 25.75 -2.54 -1.97
N ASP A 102 25.80 -1.22 -1.89
CA ASP A 102 25.24 -0.47 -0.75
C ASP A 102 23.71 -0.47 -0.85
N LEU A 103 23.04 -1.20 0.05
CA LEU A 103 21.59 -1.29 0.11
C LEU A 103 20.95 -0.04 0.75
N ASP A 104 21.68 0.72 1.58
CA ASP A 104 21.21 1.95 2.21
C ASP A 104 21.26 3.13 1.22
N LYS A 105 22.22 3.10 0.28
CA LYS A 105 22.38 4.08 -0.80
C LYS A 105 22.29 3.42 -2.17
N PHE A 106 21.21 2.67 -2.40
CA PHE A 106 21.04 1.93 -3.63
C PHE A 106 20.94 2.86 -4.86
N ASP A 107 21.97 2.85 -5.70
CA ASP A 107 21.99 3.54 -6.99
C ASP A 107 21.77 2.54 -8.13
N ARG A 108 20.65 2.69 -8.84
CA ARG A 108 20.30 1.86 -10.00
C ARG A 108 21.30 2.00 -11.15
N LEU A 109 22.01 3.13 -11.25
CA LEU A 109 22.97 3.41 -12.32
C LEU A 109 24.32 2.72 -12.07
N VAL A 110 24.63 2.37 -10.81
CA VAL A 110 25.90 1.74 -10.41
C VAL A 110 25.78 0.22 -10.33
N SER A 111 24.55 -0.32 -10.38
CA SER A 111 24.29 -1.76 -10.35
C SER A 111 24.89 -2.48 -11.57
N PRO A 112 25.38 -3.73 -11.41
CA PRO A 112 25.81 -4.56 -12.54
C PRO A 112 24.69 -4.71 -13.58
N ASP A 113 25.05 -4.76 -14.87
CA ASP A 113 24.11 -5.02 -15.97
C ASP A 113 23.36 -6.36 -15.79
N ALA A 114 22.19 -6.50 -16.42
CA ALA A 114 21.37 -7.70 -16.35
C ALA A 114 22.13 -8.98 -16.75
N THR A 115 23.03 -8.87 -17.72
CA THR A 115 23.88 -9.99 -18.15
C THR A 115 24.88 -10.37 -17.05
N ALA A 116 25.55 -9.37 -16.47
CA ALA A 116 26.51 -9.57 -15.40
C ALA A 116 25.86 -10.17 -14.15
N ARG A 117 24.65 -9.72 -13.79
CA ARG A 117 23.87 -10.29 -12.69
C ARG A 117 23.52 -11.75 -12.92
N SER A 118 23.09 -12.10 -14.13
CA SER A 118 22.80 -13.49 -14.53
C SER A 118 24.03 -14.38 -14.40
N ILE A 119 25.18 -13.91 -14.89
CA ILE A 119 26.46 -14.64 -14.81
C ILE A 119 26.88 -14.85 -13.35
N THR A 120 26.76 -13.83 -12.52
CA THR A 120 27.13 -13.89 -11.10
C THR A 120 26.31 -14.94 -10.35
N ILE A 121 24.99 -14.97 -10.57
CA ILE A 121 24.10 -15.98 -9.98
C ILE A 121 24.38 -17.39 -10.53
N ALA A 122 24.67 -17.50 -11.84
CA ALA A 122 25.03 -18.79 -12.43
C ALA A 122 26.36 -19.35 -11.87
N ASN A 123 27.30 -18.46 -11.53
CA ASN A 123 28.59 -18.84 -10.93
C ASN A 123 28.46 -19.21 -9.44
N ASP A 124 27.49 -18.64 -8.72
CA ASP A 124 27.22 -18.94 -7.31
C ASP A 124 25.75 -19.39 -7.08
N PRO A 125 25.41 -20.65 -7.39
CA PRO A 125 24.08 -21.19 -7.12
C PRO A 125 23.75 -21.27 -5.63
N TYR A 126 24.76 -21.26 -4.74
CA TYR A 126 24.53 -21.24 -3.30
C TYR A 126 24.00 -19.88 -2.84
N ALA A 127 24.54 -18.77 -3.37
CA ALA A 127 23.99 -17.44 -3.16
C ALA A 127 22.54 -17.33 -3.62
N ALA A 128 22.20 -17.90 -4.79
CA ALA A 128 20.83 -17.97 -5.29
C ALA A 128 19.89 -18.69 -4.31
N ALA A 129 20.30 -19.85 -3.80
CA ALA A 129 19.52 -20.61 -2.82
C ALA A 129 19.36 -19.87 -1.49
N LYS A 130 20.42 -19.20 -1.01
CA LYS A 130 20.41 -18.39 0.21
C LYS A 130 19.48 -17.19 0.08
N PHE A 131 19.52 -16.51 -1.06
CA PHE A 131 18.59 -15.44 -1.41
C PHE A 131 17.14 -15.94 -1.40
N PHE A 132 16.85 -17.03 -2.11
CA PHE A 132 15.50 -17.58 -2.17
C PHE A 132 14.98 -17.92 -0.76
N HIS A 133 15.79 -18.63 0.03
CA HIS A 133 15.46 -18.98 1.41
C HIS A 133 15.20 -17.74 2.27
N PHE A 134 16.05 -16.72 2.17
CA PHE A 134 15.90 -15.47 2.91
C PHE A 134 14.61 -14.74 2.54
N ILE A 135 14.32 -14.57 1.24
CA ILE A 135 13.13 -13.87 0.77
C ILE A 135 11.85 -14.61 1.16
N VAL A 136 11.82 -15.94 1.00
CA VAL A 136 10.67 -16.74 1.42
C VAL A 136 10.43 -16.59 2.92
N ARG A 137 11.47 -16.67 3.76
CA ARG A 137 11.32 -16.46 5.21
C ARG A 137 10.86 -15.06 5.55
N ALA A 138 11.38 -14.04 4.87
CA ALA A 138 10.96 -12.66 5.06
C ALA A 138 9.48 -12.45 4.68
N ILE A 139 9.01 -13.09 3.60
CA ILE A 139 7.60 -13.02 3.20
C ILE A 139 6.71 -13.76 4.21
N LEU A 140 7.09 -14.98 4.61
CA LEU A 140 6.33 -15.75 5.59
C LEU A 140 6.21 -15.00 6.93
N ASN A 141 7.30 -14.40 7.41
CA ASN A 141 7.30 -13.65 8.66
C ASN A 141 6.54 -12.31 8.51
N SER A 142 6.94 -11.45 7.58
CA SER A 142 6.44 -10.07 7.51
C SER A 142 5.04 -9.95 6.92
N LEU A 143 4.68 -10.80 5.95
CA LEU A 143 3.38 -10.73 5.28
C LEU A 143 2.35 -11.68 5.89
N MET A 144 2.79 -12.88 6.30
CA MET A 144 1.88 -13.91 6.82
C MET A 144 1.93 -14.06 8.34
N GLY A 145 2.89 -13.45 9.03
CA GLY A 145 3.05 -13.59 10.48
C GLY A 145 3.51 -14.98 10.93
N ILE A 146 4.08 -15.79 10.02
CA ILE A 146 4.54 -17.16 10.30
C ILE A 146 6.03 -17.12 10.63
N ASP A 147 6.37 -17.46 11.86
CA ASP A 147 7.76 -17.67 12.27
C ASP A 147 8.13 -19.15 12.19
N VAL A 148 9.13 -19.46 11.37
CA VAL A 148 9.63 -20.82 11.20
C VAL A 148 10.83 -21.00 12.11
N GLN A 149 10.62 -21.68 13.24
CA GLN A 149 11.70 -22.04 14.17
C GLN A 149 12.44 -23.28 13.66
N ASN A 150 13.77 -23.27 13.76
CA ASN A 150 14.58 -24.45 13.49
C ASN A 150 14.46 -25.41 14.69
N SER A 151 13.46 -26.29 14.67
CA SER A 151 13.42 -27.43 15.59
C SER A 151 14.55 -28.39 15.21
N ARG A 152 15.58 -28.47 16.06
CA ARG A 152 16.59 -29.55 15.97
C ARG A 152 15.87 -30.86 16.27
N ILE A 153 15.77 -31.72 15.26
CA ILE A 153 15.41 -33.12 15.48
C ILE A 153 16.68 -33.76 16.03
N THR A 154 16.77 -33.84 17.37
CA THR A 154 17.76 -34.65 18.09
C THR A 154 17.45 -36.13 17.99
#